data_AF-A0A3D3S611-F1
#
_entry.id   AF-A0A3D3S611-F1
#
_cell.length_a   1.000
_cell.length_b   1.000
_cell.length_c   1.000
_cell.angle_alpha   90.00
_cell.angle_beta   90.00
_cell.angle_gamma   90.00
#
_symmetry.space_group_name_H-M   'P 1'
#
loop_
_entity.id
_entity.type
_entity.pdbx_description
1 polymer ?
#
loop_
_entity_poly.entity_id
_entity_poly.type
_entity_poly.pdbx_seq_one_letter_code
_entity_poly.pdbx_strand_id
1 'polypeptide(L)'
;MVLEAETAALCEWARQQRAQKSPFEAARAIARRLGAHVADGGTTAFGFWLPEVRERGIHPKCVFLELFEPLGEVDFHLPMQELPFRRHLVPLVCDDDYYWVVLSGLTAGNRERVGALYWVRCQDNEGNWWTRPDYLPWSSPFGAFAPAELYDRARLNRERADLGYFQGLPRDADGMAWIEPSVNLLEIHPPTACAETSLAGLTRIFAGIARKLTEGKPLTPFEQCYAGYDGVQLMPIEPTVTFENGPSFFEIHD
;
A
#
# COMPACT_ATOMS: atom_id res chain seq x y z
N MET A 1 19.40 7.60 -2.33
CA MET A 1 20.77 7.00 -2.40
C MET A 1 20.70 5.57 -1.88
N VAL A 2 21.50 4.65 -2.43
CA VAL A 2 21.57 3.27 -1.91
C VAL A 2 22.37 3.25 -0.61
N LEU A 3 21.81 2.59 0.41
CA LEU A 3 22.43 2.39 1.71
C LEU A 3 22.96 0.95 1.79
N GLU A 4 24.21 0.75 1.39
CA GLU A 4 24.80 -0.58 1.23
C GLU A 4 24.91 -1.35 2.55
N ALA A 5 25.32 -0.69 3.64
CA ALA A 5 25.48 -1.32 4.95
C ALA A 5 24.13 -1.78 5.52
N GLU A 6 23.10 -0.95 5.40
CA GLU A 6 21.74 -1.23 5.82
C GLU A 6 21.10 -2.33 4.97
N THR A 7 21.38 -2.34 3.67
CA THR A 7 20.97 -3.43 2.77
C THR A 7 21.62 -4.75 3.18
N ALA A 8 22.93 -4.75 3.43
CA ALA A 8 23.66 -5.94 3.88
C ALA A 8 23.15 -6.44 5.25
N ALA A 9 22.82 -5.53 6.18
CA ALA A 9 22.24 -5.86 7.48
C ALA A 9 20.85 -6.50 7.33
N LEU A 10 20.02 -6.03 6.39
CA LEU A 10 18.72 -6.62 6.12
C LEU A 10 18.84 -8.03 5.54
N CYS A 11 19.76 -8.25 4.60
CA CYS A 11 20.08 -9.58 4.07
C CYS A 11 20.59 -10.51 5.17
N GLU A 12 21.51 -10.05 6.02
CA GLU A 12 22.03 -10.85 7.13
C GLU A 12 20.91 -11.22 8.12
N TRP A 13 20.04 -10.27 8.45
CA TRP A 13 18.87 -10.54 9.28
C TRP A 13 17.97 -11.63 8.68
N ALA A 14 17.68 -11.57 7.37
CA ALA A 14 16.85 -12.57 6.69
C ALA A 14 17.52 -13.96 6.68
N ARG A 15 18.83 -14.03 6.46
CA ARG A 15 19.62 -15.27 6.59
C ARG A 15 19.55 -15.84 7.99
N GLN A 16 19.67 -15.01 9.02
CA GLN A 16 19.56 -15.44 10.42
C GLN A 16 18.16 -15.97 10.74
N GLN A 17 17.09 -15.34 10.25
CA GLN A 17 15.72 -15.86 10.45
C GLN A 17 15.59 -17.27 9.89
N ARG A 18 16.14 -17.54 8.69
CA ARG A 18 16.09 -18.86 8.06
C ARG A 18 17.02 -19.89 8.71
N ALA A 19 18.14 -19.47 9.28
CA ALA A 19 19.08 -20.35 9.96
C ALA A 19 18.60 -20.79 11.36
N GLN A 20 17.85 -19.94 12.07
CA GLN A 20 17.50 -20.15 13.49
C GLN A 20 16.08 -20.69 13.72
N LYS A 21 15.22 -20.70 12.70
CA LYS A 21 13.80 -21.00 12.85
C LYS A 21 13.36 -22.08 11.88
N SER A 22 12.19 -22.68 12.14
CA SER A 22 11.55 -23.52 11.12
C SER A 22 11.23 -22.71 9.86
N PRO A 23 11.13 -23.34 8.67
CA PRO A 23 10.82 -22.63 7.43
C PRO A 23 9.57 -21.74 7.53
N PHE A 24 8.50 -22.24 8.18
CA PHE A 24 7.26 -21.48 8.37
C PHE A 24 7.45 -20.25 9.27
N GLU A 25 8.15 -20.40 10.40
CA GLU A 25 8.41 -19.28 11.32
C GLU A 25 9.34 -18.23 10.71
N ALA A 26 10.35 -18.67 9.94
CA ALA A 26 11.22 -17.79 9.19
C ALA A 26 10.44 -17.00 8.14
N ALA A 27 9.63 -17.68 7.32
CA ALA A 27 8.78 -17.03 6.33
C ALA A 27 7.80 -16.04 6.96
N ARG A 28 7.15 -16.40 8.07
CA ARG A 28 6.26 -15.50 8.82
C ARG A 28 6.99 -14.27 9.38
N ALA A 29 8.26 -14.40 9.74
CA ALA A 29 9.07 -13.26 10.18
C ALA A 29 9.48 -12.37 9.00
N ILE A 30 9.99 -12.96 7.91
CA ILE A 30 10.46 -12.27 6.71
C ILE A 30 9.32 -11.55 6.00
N ALA A 31 8.15 -12.17 5.87
CA ALA A 31 6.98 -11.59 5.22
C ALA A 31 6.59 -10.21 5.80
N ARG A 32 6.87 -9.95 7.08
CA ARG A 32 6.61 -8.65 7.71
C ARG A 32 7.54 -7.52 7.25
N ARG A 33 8.61 -7.84 6.54
CA ARG A 33 9.57 -6.89 5.94
C ARG A 33 9.52 -6.87 4.42
N LEU A 34 8.63 -7.67 3.79
CA LEU A 34 8.38 -7.60 2.35
C LEU A 34 7.50 -6.39 2.02
N GLY A 35 7.59 -5.94 0.78
CA GLY A 35 7.07 -4.67 0.30
C GLY A 35 7.96 -3.49 0.69
N ALA A 36 7.42 -2.27 0.62
CA ALA A 36 8.13 -1.06 1.01
C ALA A 36 7.86 -0.65 2.46
N HIS A 37 8.91 -0.38 3.22
CA HIS A 37 8.82 0.03 4.63
C HIS A 37 9.64 1.30 4.87
N VAL A 38 8.93 2.38 5.19
CA VAL A 38 9.55 3.65 5.62
C VAL A 38 9.92 3.54 7.09
N ALA A 39 11.18 3.77 7.41
CA ALA A 39 11.68 3.88 8.77
C ALA A 39 11.81 5.34 9.21
N ASP A 40 11.85 5.55 10.52
CA ASP A 40 12.09 6.87 11.11
C ASP A 40 13.47 7.39 10.64
N GLY A 41 13.52 8.65 10.19
CA GLY A 41 14.71 9.24 9.57
C GLY A 41 14.74 9.20 8.03
N GLY A 42 13.69 8.71 7.38
CA GLY A 42 13.52 8.82 5.92
C GLY A 42 14.32 7.78 5.11
N THR A 43 14.67 6.66 5.75
CA THR A 43 15.18 5.49 5.05
C THR A 43 14.03 4.55 4.69
N THR A 44 14.14 3.87 3.56
CA THR A 44 13.11 2.98 3.04
C THR A 44 13.73 1.64 2.70
N ALA A 45 13.26 0.58 3.35
CA ALA A 45 13.61 -0.78 3.00
C ALA A 45 12.59 -1.34 2.00
N PHE A 46 13.08 -1.98 0.95
CA PHE A 46 12.28 -2.76 0.01
C PHE A 46 12.67 -4.22 0.11
N GLY A 47 11.66 -5.09 0.13
CA GLY A 47 11.84 -6.54 0.19
C GLY A 47 10.88 -7.26 -0.73
N PHE A 48 11.40 -8.17 -1.56
CA PHE A 48 10.58 -8.94 -2.49
C PHE A 48 10.90 -10.42 -2.38
N TRP A 49 9.89 -11.26 -2.49
CA TRP A 49 10.07 -12.70 -2.67
C TRP A 49 9.80 -13.02 -4.15
N LEU A 50 10.83 -13.45 -4.87
CA LEU A 50 10.83 -13.60 -6.33
C LEU A 50 11.44 -14.96 -6.74
N PRO A 51 10.85 -16.09 -6.32
CA PRO A 51 11.38 -17.43 -6.64
C PRO A 51 11.46 -17.67 -8.16
N GLU A 52 10.56 -17.07 -8.93
CA GLU A 52 10.48 -17.23 -10.38
C GLU A 52 11.69 -16.68 -11.12
N VAL A 53 12.46 -15.76 -10.51
CA VAL A 53 13.69 -15.22 -11.10
C VAL A 53 14.70 -16.35 -11.31
N ARG A 54 14.84 -17.23 -10.30
CA ARG A 54 15.72 -18.40 -10.37
C ARG A 54 15.18 -19.44 -11.35
N GLU A 55 13.88 -19.71 -11.31
CA GLU A 55 13.22 -20.67 -12.22
C GLU A 55 13.42 -20.30 -13.69
N ARG A 56 13.49 -19.00 -13.99
CA ARG A 56 13.72 -18.44 -15.32
C ARG A 56 15.20 -18.32 -15.69
N GLY A 57 16.11 -18.68 -14.79
CA GLY A 57 17.55 -18.55 -15.00
C GLY A 57 18.03 -17.10 -15.15
N ILE A 58 17.28 -16.13 -14.62
CA ILE A 58 17.65 -14.72 -14.63
C ILE A 58 18.79 -14.50 -13.64
N HIS A 59 19.88 -13.88 -14.08
CA HIS A 59 21.01 -13.59 -13.21
C HIS A 59 20.61 -12.55 -12.13
N PRO A 60 20.96 -12.73 -10.84
CA PRO A 60 20.57 -11.82 -9.76
C PRO A 60 20.91 -10.33 -9.99
N LYS A 61 22.02 -10.05 -10.69
CA LYS A 61 22.43 -8.67 -11.06
C LYS A 61 21.52 -8.01 -12.10
N CYS A 62 20.62 -8.77 -12.72
CA CYS A 62 19.65 -8.30 -13.71
C CYS A 62 18.28 -8.04 -13.10
N VAL A 63 18.19 -7.90 -11.77
CA VAL A 63 16.97 -7.61 -11.03
C VAL A 63 17.09 -6.23 -10.40
N PHE A 64 16.11 -5.36 -10.69
CA PHE A 64 16.13 -3.96 -10.33
C PHE A 64 14.81 -3.54 -9.68
N LEU A 65 14.90 -2.65 -8.71
CA LEU A 65 13.78 -1.81 -8.30
C LEU A 65 13.70 -0.65 -9.30
N GLU A 66 12.59 -0.54 -10.00
CA GLU A 66 12.32 0.64 -10.83
C GLU A 66 11.46 1.60 -10.03
N LEU A 67 11.92 2.84 -9.92
CA LEU A 67 11.30 3.90 -9.13
C LEU A 67 10.89 5.07 -10.03
N PHE A 68 9.74 5.66 -9.72
CA PHE A 68 9.24 6.87 -10.37
C PHE A 68 8.93 7.92 -9.31
N GLU A 69 9.67 9.03 -9.33
CA GLU A 69 9.38 10.19 -8.48
C GLU A 69 8.60 11.23 -9.30
N PRO A 70 7.35 11.57 -8.92
CA PRO A 70 6.58 12.56 -9.65
C PRO A 70 7.27 13.93 -9.58
N LEU A 71 7.39 14.61 -10.72
CA LEU A 71 7.95 15.97 -10.80
C LEU A 71 6.86 17.06 -10.71
N GLY A 72 5.60 16.66 -10.69
CA GLY A 72 4.43 17.52 -10.48
C GLY A 72 3.43 16.89 -9.50
N GLU A 73 2.39 17.63 -9.16
CA GLU A 73 1.33 17.12 -8.28
C GLU A 73 0.38 16.21 -9.07
N VAL A 74 0.07 15.04 -8.48
CA VAL A 74 -0.92 14.11 -9.03
C VAL A 74 -2.30 14.53 -8.53
N ASP A 75 -3.23 14.76 -9.46
CA ASP A 75 -4.62 15.02 -9.11
C ASP A 75 -5.42 13.71 -9.01
N PHE A 76 -5.82 13.34 -7.79
CA PHE A 76 -6.61 12.13 -7.52
C PHE A 76 -8.04 12.17 -8.08
N HIS A 77 -8.50 13.33 -8.57
CA HIS A 77 -9.85 13.50 -9.11
C HIS A 77 -9.92 13.33 -10.64
N LEU A 78 -8.77 13.28 -11.32
CA LEU A 78 -8.74 13.08 -12.76
C LEU A 78 -8.79 11.59 -13.09
N PRO A 79 -9.64 11.16 -14.04
CA PRO A 79 -9.70 9.77 -14.46
C PRO A 79 -8.43 9.32 -15.22
N MET A 80 -7.71 10.26 -15.82
CA MET A 80 -6.46 10.04 -16.55
C MET A 80 -5.65 11.34 -16.55
N GLN A 81 -4.34 11.24 -16.39
CA GLN A 81 -3.41 12.36 -16.48
C GLN A 81 -2.04 11.90 -16.95
N GLU A 82 -1.29 12.81 -17.57
CA GLU A 82 0.09 12.59 -17.98
C GLU A 82 0.99 13.54 -17.18
N LEU A 83 2.04 13.01 -16.56
CA LEU A 83 2.95 13.76 -15.72
C LEU A 83 4.40 13.33 -15.95
N PRO A 84 5.35 14.26 -15.86
CA PRO A 84 6.77 13.91 -15.90
C PRO A 84 7.21 13.25 -14.59
N PHE A 85 7.97 12.16 -14.71
CA PHE A 85 8.58 11.45 -13.59
C PHE A 85 10.09 11.41 -13.73
N ARG A 86 10.80 11.47 -12.60
CA ARG A 86 12.19 11.03 -12.55
C ARG A 86 12.21 9.51 -12.36
N ARG A 87 12.77 8.81 -13.34
CA ARG A 87 12.88 7.34 -13.34
C ARG A 87 14.26 6.90 -12.85
N HIS A 88 14.29 5.92 -11.96
CA HIS A 88 15.53 5.28 -11.50
C HIS A 88 15.44 3.77 -11.63
N LEU A 89 16.55 3.14 -12.01
CA LEU A 89 16.74 1.69 -11.92
C LEU A 89 17.82 1.41 -10.87
N VAL A 90 17.43 0.74 -9.80
CA VAL A 90 18.30 0.44 -8.66
C VAL A 90 18.50 -1.07 -8.56
N PRO A 91 19.74 -1.57 -8.62
CA PRO A 91 20.01 -3.01 -8.47
C PRO A 91 19.53 -3.53 -7.11
N LEU A 92 18.88 -4.69 -7.11
CA LEU A 92 18.49 -5.40 -5.89
C LEU A 92 19.57 -6.39 -5.46
N VAL A 93 19.76 -6.55 -4.15
CA VAL A 93 20.66 -7.55 -3.58
C VAL A 93 19.88 -8.83 -3.34
N CYS A 94 20.30 -9.90 -4.01
CA CYS A 94 19.73 -11.23 -3.86
C CYS A 94 20.24 -11.92 -2.59
N ASP A 95 19.31 -12.50 -1.85
CA ASP A 95 19.54 -13.40 -0.73
C ASP A 95 18.58 -14.60 -0.87
N ASP A 96 19.07 -15.68 -1.49
CA ASP A 96 18.27 -16.85 -1.90
C ASP A 96 17.13 -16.44 -2.85
N ASP A 97 15.86 -16.65 -2.50
CA ASP A 97 14.72 -16.21 -3.32
C ASP A 97 14.18 -14.83 -2.91
N TYR A 98 14.90 -14.12 -2.04
CA TYR A 98 14.54 -12.78 -1.59
C TYR A 98 15.45 -11.72 -2.20
N TYR A 99 14.90 -10.54 -2.43
CA TYR A 99 15.60 -9.40 -3.04
C TYR A 99 15.39 -8.16 -2.20
N TRP A 100 16.48 -7.47 -1.88
CA TRP A 100 16.50 -6.41 -0.89
C TRP A 100 17.23 -5.18 -1.40
N VAL A 101 16.75 -4.01 -0.98
CA VAL A 101 17.52 -2.76 -1.04
C VAL A 101 17.03 -1.81 0.03
N VAL A 102 17.95 -1.04 0.62
CA VAL A 102 17.61 0.07 1.50
C VAL A 102 18.06 1.37 0.84
N LEU A 103 17.13 2.33 0.78
CA LEU A 103 17.32 3.62 0.13
C LEU A 103 17.11 4.76 1.12
N SER A 104 17.74 5.89 0.86
CA SER A 104 17.48 7.16 1.54
C SER A 104 16.97 8.23 0.58
N GLY A 105 16.18 9.15 1.10
CA GLY A 105 15.75 10.36 0.39
C GLY A 105 14.55 10.16 -0.54
N LEU A 106 13.84 9.03 -0.44
CA LEU A 106 12.59 8.84 -1.16
C LEU A 106 11.45 9.60 -0.48
N THR A 107 10.55 10.13 -1.30
CA THR A 107 9.34 10.78 -0.80
C THR A 107 8.23 9.75 -0.63
N ALA A 108 7.82 9.50 0.61
CA ALA A 108 6.64 8.70 0.88
C ALA A 108 5.34 9.52 0.70
N GLY A 109 4.32 8.87 0.18
CA GLY A 109 2.98 9.38 -0.01
C GLY A 109 2.23 9.52 1.31
N ASN A 110 1.15 10.28 1.25
CA ASN A 110 0.19 10.46 2.34
C ASN A 110 -1.20 10.72 1.74
N ARG A 111 -2.15 11.24 2.52
CA ARG A 111 -3.52 11.48 2.03
C ARG A 111 -3.61 12.63 1.01
N GLU A 112 -2.62 13.53 0.98
CA GLU A 112 -2.61 14.73 0.12
C GLU A 112 -1.70 14.59 -1.09
N ARG A 113 -0.71 13.70 -1.06
CA ARG A 113 0.31 13.57 -2.11
C ARG A 113 0.62 12.11 -2.42
N VAL A 114 0.87 11.84 -3.69
CA VAL A 114 1.42 10.55 -4.14
C VAL A 114 2.91 10.45 -3.80
N GLY A 115 3.31 9.31 -3.25
CA GLY A 115 4.70 8.96 -3.00
C GLY A 115 5.47 8.54 -4.26
N ALA A 116 6.73 8.16 -4.07
CA ALA A 116 7.46 7.48 -5.13
C ALA A 116 6.73 6.18 -5.53
N LEU A 117 6.54 5.97 -6.83
CA LEU A 117 5.95 4.75 -7.36
C LEU A 117 7.04 3.72 -7.65
N TYR A 118 6.74 2.43 -7.53
CA TYR A 118 7.72 1.37 -7.71
C TYR A 118 7.16 0.04 -8.18
N TRP A 119 8.01 -0.74 -8.82
CA TRP A 119 7.84 -2.19 -9.04
C TRP A 119 9.21 -2.85 -9.23
N VAL A 120 9.24 -4.16 -9.44
CA VAL A 120 10.47 -4.87 -9.80
C VAL A 120 10.56 -5.04 -11.31
N ARG A 121 11.75 -4.80 -11.87
CA ARG A 121 12.11 -5.06 -13.25
C ARG A 121 13.22 -6.09 -13.32
N CYS A 122 13.00 -7.14 -14.10
CA CYS A 122 13.98 -8.18 -14.34
C CYS A 122 14.33 -8.21 -15.82
N GLN A 123 15.61 -8.31 -16.14
CA GLN A 123 16.06 -8.55 -17.51
C GLN A 123 16.45 -10.02 -17.68
N ASP A 124 15.83 -10.72 -18.64
CA ASP A 124 16.16 -12.10 -18.92
C ASP A 124 17.43 -12.26 -19.76
N ASN A 125 17.83 -13.52 -20.02
CA ASN A 125 19.06 -13.84 -20.75
C ASN A 125 19.00 -13.46 -22.24
N GLU A 126 17.81 -13.19 -22.78
CA GLU A 126 17.60 -12.69 -24.15
C GLU A 126 17.57 -11.15 -24.19
N GLY A 127 17.64 -10.50 -23.03
CA GLY A 127 17.60 -9.04 -22.89
C GLY A 127 16.19 -8.47 -22.77
N ASN A 128 15.15 -9.31 -22.73
CA ASN A 128 13.77 -8.84 -22.58
C ASN A 128 13.52 -8.43 -21.13
N TRP A 129 12.71 -7.38 -20.96
CA TRP A 129 12.37 -6.86 -19.66
C TRP A 129 11.01 -7.37 -19.18
N TRP A 130 10.97 -7.78 -17.92
CA TRP A 130 9.80 -8.30 -17.23
C TRP A 130 9.49 -7.42 -16.03
N THR A 131 8.21 -7.10 -15.84
CA THR A 131 7.73 -6.42 -14.63
C THR A 131 7.17 -7.43 -13.65
N ARG A 132 7.46 -7.22 -12.36
CA ARG A 132 6.78 -7.87 -11.24
C ARG A 132 6.21 -6.81 -10.30
N PRO A 133 4.88 -6.83 -10.05
CA PRO A 133 4.31 -5.96 -9.05
C PRO A 133 4.81 -6.38 -7.66
N ASP A 134 4.72 -5.46 -6.71
CA ASP A 134 4.77 -5.84 -5.31
C ASP A 134 3.48 -6.61 -4.98
N TYR A 135 3.61 -7.78 -4.36
CA TYR A 135 2.47 -8.57 -3.90
C TYR A 135 2.00 -8.18 -2.50
N LEU A 136 2.79 -7.38 -1.78
CA LEU A 136 2.48 -6.89 -0.44
C LEU A 136 2.60 -5.35 -0.33
N PRO A 137 2.08 -4.57 -1.30
CA PRO A 137 2.17 -3.13 -1.24
C PRO A 137 1.25 -2.57 -0.16
N TRP A 138 1.63 -1.45 0.44
CA TRP A 138 0.74 -0.70 1.34
C TRP A 138 -0.27 0.16 0.59
N SER A 139 0.05 0.58 -0.64
CA SER A 139 -0.79 1.44 -1.46
C SER A 139 -0.63 1.08 -2.94
N SER A 140 -1.77 1.00 -3.64
CA SER A 140 -1.86 0.74 -5.08
C SER A 140 -2.84 1.74 -5.70
N PRO A 141 -2.45 3.03 -5.78
CA PRO A 141 -3.39 4.12 -6.09
C PRO A 141 -4.01 4.03 -7.48
N PHE A 142 -3.34 3.35 -8.42
CA PHE A 142 -3.80 3.18 -9.80
C PHE A 142 -4.17 1.73 -10.12
N GLY A 143 -4.41 0.89 -9.11
CA GLY A 143 -4.83 -0.50 -9.30
C GLY A 143 -3.69 -1.53 -9.25
N ALA A 144 -4.07 -2.81 -9.26
CA ALA A 144 -3.17 -3.93 -8.98
C ALA A 144 -2.10 -4.19 -10.07
N PHE A 145 -2.31 -3.66 -11.27
CA PHE A 145 -1.39 -3.81 -12.41
C PHE A 145 -0.54 -2.56 -12.69
N ALA A 146 -0.67 -1.53 -11.86
CA ALA A 146 0.19 -0.35 -11.88
C ALA A 146 1.34 -0.49 -10.87
N PRO A 147 2.37 0.38 -10.95
CA PRO A 147 3.36 0.50 -9.88
C PRO A 147 2.70 0.73 -8.52
N ALA A 148 3.24 0.07 -7.49
CA ALA A 148 2.85 0.33 -6.11
C ALA A 148 3.35 1.71 -5.66
N GLU A 149 2.75 2.27 -4.62
CA GLU A 149 3.17 3.54 -4.04
C GLU A 149 3.92 3.32 -2.73
N LEU A 150 5.05 4.01 -2.57
CA LEU A 150 5.72 4.14 -1.28
C LEU A 150 4.84 4.97 -0.35
N TYR A 151 4.20 4.32 0.62
CA TYR A 151 3.27 4.96 1.55
C TYR A 151 3.73 4.84 3.01
N ASP A 152 3.71 5.95 3.75
CA ASP A 152 4.14 5.95 5.16
C ASP A 152 3.01 5.46 6.08
N ARG A 153 2.85 4.13 6.15
CA ARG A 153 1.85 3.48 7.03
C ARG A 153 2.08 3.80 8.51
N ALA A 154 3.34 3.92 8.94
CA ALA A 154 3.66 4.20 10.33
C ALA A 154 3.14 5.59 10.72
N ARG A 155 3.39 6.59 9.88
CA ARG A 155 2.83 7.93 10.02
C ARG A 155 1.31 7.94 9.95
N LEU A 156 0.70 7.24 8.98
CA LEU A 156 -0.76 7.11 8.88
C LEU A 156 -1.36 6.64 10.22
N ASN A 157 -0.78 5.59 10.82
CA ASN A 157 -1.25 5.06 12.09
C ASN A 157 -1.01 6.01 13.28
N ARG A 158 0.09 6.76 13.28
CA ARG A 158 0.41 7.73 14.35
C ARG A 158 -0.45 8.99 14.29
N GLU A 159 -0.79 9.46 13.10
CA GLU A 159 -1.47 10.75 12.86
C GLU A 159 -2.98 10.62 12.65
N ARG A 160 -3.53 9.41 12.77
CA ARG A 160 -4.97 9.19 12.59
C ARG A 160 -5.81 9.90 13.65
N ALA A 161 -6.82 10.66 13.20
CA ALA A 161 -7.66 11.49 14.07
C ALA A 161 -8.58 10.69 15.01
N ASP A 162 -8.87 9.45 14.65
CA ASP A 162 -9.71 8.50 15.39
C ASP A 162 -8.95 7.73 16.49
N LEU A 163 -7.64 7.98 16.69
CA LEU A 163 -6.82 7.21 17.61
C LEU A 163 -7.36 7.20 19.05
N GLY A 164 -7.86 8.35 19.53
CA GLY A 164 -8.42 8.47 20.87
C GLY A 164 -9.65 7.59 21.10
N TYR A 165 -10.49 7.41 20.07
CA TYR A 165 -11.64 6.51 20.13
C TYR A 165 -11.18 5.06 20.37
N PHE A 166 -10.26 4.55 19.53
CA PHE A 166 -9.77 3.18 19.63
C PHE A 166 -8.95 2.92 20.92
N GLN A 167 -8.25 3.93 21.43
CA GLN A 167 -7.53 3.83 22.69
C GLN A 167 -8.47 3.75 23.90
N GLY A 168 -9.65 4.37 23.81
CA GLY A 168 -10.66 4.36 24.87
C GLY A 168 -11.53 3.11 24.92
N LEU A 169 -11.43 2.22 23.92
CA LEU A 169 -12.21 0.98 23.89
C LEU A 169 -11.78 0.02 25.02
N PRO A 170 -12.73 -0.73 25.62
CA PRO A 170 -12.39 -1.81 26.53
C PRO A 170 -11.50 -2.84 25.83
N ARG A 171 -10.64 -3.52 26.60
CA ARG A 171 -9.72 -4.54 26.07
C ARG A 171 -9.97 -5.88 26.72
N ASP A 172 -9.83 -6.94 25.93
CA ASP A 172 -9.84 -8.31 26.44
C ASP A 172 -8.49 -8.68 27.09
N ALA A 173 -8.37 -9.94 27.54
CA ALA A 173 -7.17 -10.46 28.20
C ALA A 173 -5.93 -10.46 27.28
N ASP A 174 -6.12 -10.53 25.96
CA ASP A 174 -5.04 -10.51 24.96
C ASP A 174 -4.71 -9.07 24.51
N GLY A 175 -5.39 -8.07 25.08
CA GLY A 175 -5.20 -6.66 24.80
C GLY A 175 -5.88 -6.18 23.53
N MET A 176 -6.77 -6.97 22.92
CA MET A 176 -7.52 -6.57 21.73
C MET A 176 -8.65 -5.62 22.13
N ALA A 177 -8.80 -4.53 21.38
CA ALA A 177 -9.89 -3.58 21.60
C ALA A 177 -11.22 -4.23 21.25
N TRP A 178 -12.16 -4.17 22.19
CA TRP A 178 -13.50 -4.73 22.05
C TRP A 178 -14.46 -3.66 21.53
N ILE A 179 -15.14 -3.99 20.43
CA ILE A 179 -16.25 -3.22 19.87
C ILE A 179 -17.50 -4.08 20.07
N GLU A 180 -18.60 -3.46 20.52
CA GLU A 180 -19.86 -4.19 20.66
C GLU A 180 -20.32 -4.79 19.32
N PRO A 181 -20.88 -6.01 19.31
CA PRO A 181 -21.35 -6.61 18.07
C PRO A 181 -22.42 -5.74 17.40
N SER A 182 -22.26 -5.43 16.12
CA SER A 182 -23.30 -4.78 15.33
C SER A 182 -24.49 -5.73 15.12
N VAL A 183 -25.71 -5.25 15.35
CA VAL A 183 -26.94 -6.02 15.13
C VAL A 183 -27.55 -5.71 13.76
N ASN A 184 -27.36 -4.47 13.30
CA ASN A 184 -27.79 -4.01 11.98
C ASN A 184 -26.59 -3.44 11.21
N LEU A 185 -26.27 -4.03 10.06
CA LEU A 185 -25.17 -3.62 9.19
C LEU A 185 -25.68 -2.90 7.95
N LEU A 186 -25.05 -1.77 7.63
CA LEU A 186 -25.20 -1.10 6.34
C LEU A 186 -24.11 -1.57 5.40
N GLU A 187 -24.49 -2.34 4.38
CA GLU A 187 -23.58 -2.70 3.30
C GLU A 187 -23.45 -1.53 2.31
N ILE A 188 -22.22 -1.10 2.06
CA ILE A 188 -21.91 0.04 1.18
C ILE A 188 -20.93 -0.41 0.12
N HIS A 189 -21.32 -0.17 -1.13
CA HIS A 189 -20.44 -0.28 -2.29
C HIS A 189 -19.85 1.09 -2.65
N PRO A 190 -18.58 1.40 -2.29
CA PRO A 190 -18.05 2.77 -2.40
C PRO A 190 -18.17 3.41 -3.80
N PRO A 191 -17.92 2.68 -4.91
CA PRO A 191 -18.07 3.23 -6.25
C PRO A 191 -19.48 3.68 -6.63
N THR A 192 -20.52 3.22 -5.94
CA THR A 192 -21.93 3.49 -6.32
C THR A 192 -22.73 4.16 -5.21
N ALA A 193 -22.20 4.20 -3.98
CA ALA A 193 -22.92 4.72 -2.83
C ALA A 193 -23.04 6.26 -2.85
N CYS A 194 -22.03 6.97 -3.34
CA CYS A 194 -22.03 8.43 -3.41
C CYS A 194 -21.67 8.96 -4.79
N ALA A 195 -22.06 10.20 -5.08
CA ALA A 195 -21.81 10.85 -6.37
C ALA A 195 -20.31 10.96 -6.71
N GLU A 196 -19.45 11.02 -5.69
CA GLU A 196 -18.00 11.10 -5.84
C GLU A 196 -17.32 9.73 -5.94
N THR A 197 -18.10 8.64 -5.90
CA THR A 197 -17.67 7.26 -6.18
C THR A 197 -16.42 6.80 -5.42
N SER A 198 -16.18 7.35 -4.23
CA SER A 198 -14.92 7.18 -3.48
C SER A 198 -15.12 7.09 -1.97
N LEU A 199 -14.16 6.45 -1.28
CA LEU A 199 -14.10 6.41 0.18
C LEU A 199 -13.98 7.83 0.79
N ALA A 200 -13.30 8.75 0.11
CA ALA A 200 -13.17 10.13 0.55
C ALA A 200 -14.53 10.86 0.53
N GLY A 201 -15.36 10.61 -0.48
CA GLY A 201 -16.72 11.13 -0.54
C GLY A 201 -17.64 10.53 0.51
N LEU A 202 -17.55 9.21 0.75
CA LEU A 202 -18.26 8.57 1.85
C LEU A 202 -17.87 9.17 3.20
N THR A 203 -16.57 9.43 3.43
CA THR A 203 -16.08 10.08 4.65
C THR A 203 -16.74 11.44 4.85
N ARG A 204 -16.91 12.24 3.79
CA ARG A 204 -17.60 13.55 3.85
C ARG A 204 -19.07 13.41 4.23
N ILE A 205 -19.76 12.39 3.71
CA ILE A 205 -21.16 12.10 4.08
C ILE A 205 -21.26 11.80 5.58
N PHE A 206 -20.46 10.85 6.10
CA PHE A 206 -20.48 10.49 7.52
C PHE A 206 -20.08 11.66 8.42
N ALA A 207 -19.08 12.46 8.05
CA ALA A 207 -18.71 13.67 8.78
C ALA A 207 -19.84 14.71 8.80
N GLY A 208 -20.56 14.86 7.68
CA GLY A 208 -21.74 15.72 7.59
C GLY A 208 -22.87 15.28 8.52
N ILE A 209 -23.17 13.98 8.55
CA ILE A 209 -24.17 13.37 9.43
C ILE A 209 -23.78 13.57 10.89
N ALA A 210 -22.55 13.22 11.28
CA ALA A 210 -22.06 13.36 12.64
C ALA A 210 -22.18 14.80 13.16
N ARG A 211 -21.81 15.78 12.32
CA ARG A 211 -21.96 17.21 12.64
C ARG A 211 -23.43 17.59 12.84
N LYS A 212 -24.34 17.19 11.95
CA LYS A 212 -25.78 17.49 12.08
C LYS A 212 -26.37 16.90 13.35
N LEU A 213 -26.04 15.65 13.68
CA LEU A 213 -26.49 14.99 14.90
C LEU A 213 -25.98 15.73 16.15
N THR A 214 -24.71 16.13 16.16
CA THR A 214 -24.10 16.90 17.26
C THR A 214 -24.78 18.27 17.46
N GLU A 215 -25.18 18.91 16.36
CA GLU A 215 -25.84 20.22 16.36
C GLU A 215 -27.38 20.13 16.55
N GLY A 216 -27.95 18.93 16.68
CA GLY A 216 -29.40 18.73 16.76
C GLY A 216 -30.18 19.11 15.49
N LYS A 217 -29.51 19.08 14.33
CA LYS A 217 -30.12 19.40 13.03
C LYS A 217 -30.75 18.16 12.39
N PRO A 218 -31.87 18.31 11.66
CA PRO A 218 -32.48 17.19 10.97
C PRO A 218 -31.60 16.68 9.83
N LEU A 219 -31.56 15.35 9.68
CA LEU A 219 -30.96 14.68 8.53
C LEU A 219 -31.91 14.74 7.33
N THR A 220 -31.36 14.89 6.13
CA THR A 220 -32.11 14.75 4.87
C THR A 220 -32.55 13.30 4.67
N PRO A 221 -33.56 13.02 3.82
CA PRO A 221 -33.94 11.65 3.50
C PRO A 221 -32.78 10.78 2.99
N PHE A 222 -31.86 11.36 2.20
CA PHE A 222 -30.67 10.66 1.73
C PHE A 222 -29.70 10.34 2.87
N GLU A 223 -29.43 11.28 3.77
CA GLU A 223 -28.56 11.07 4.93
C GLU A 223 -29.12 10.05 5.92
N GLN A 224 -30.46 9.95 6.04
CA GLN A 224 -31.09 8.94 6.86
C GLN A 224 -30.80 7.52 6.38
N CYS A 225 -30.58 7.31 5.07
CA CYS A 225 -30.17 5.99 4.55
C CYS A 225 -28.79 5.55 5.05
N TYR A 226 -27.96 6.49 5.52
CA TYR A 226 -26.64 6.22 6.11
C TYR A 226 -26.67 6.17 7.64
N ALA A 227 -27.83 6.42 8.25
CA ALA A 227 -28.01 6.49 9.70
C ALA A 227 -28.94 5.37 10.18
N GLY A 228 -28.84 4.98 11.45
CA GLY A 228 -29.70 3.94 12.04
C GLY A 228 -29.16 2.51 11.92
N TYR A 229 -27.87 2.37 11.62
CA TYR A 229 -27.16 1.08 11.61
C TYR A 229 -26.07 1.09 12.68
N ASP A 230 -25.77 -0.10 13.22
CA ASP A 230 -24.76 -0.30 14.27
C ASP A 230 -23.35 -0.54 13.69
N GLY A 231 -23.25 -0.74 12.37
CA GLY A 231 -22.00 -0.94 11.68
C GLY A 231 -22.12 -0.76 10.18
N VAL A 232 -20.96 -0.62 9.53
CA VAL A 232 -20.84 -0.49 8.07
C VAL A 232 -19.98 -1.63 7.55
N GLN A 233 -20.47 -2.30 6.52
CA GLN A 233 -19.70 -3.27 5.75
C GLN A 233 -19.32 -2.62 4.41
N LEU A 234 -18.04 -2.33 4.22
CA LEU A 234 -17.52 -1.79 2.96
C LEU A 234 -17.14 -2.95 2.03
N MET A 235 -17.68 -2.96 0.81
CA MET A 235 -17.31 -3.95 -0.21
C MET A 235 -17.38 -3.37 -1.63
N PRO A 236 -16.39 -3.58 -2.50
CA PRO A 236 -15.06 -4.14 -2.21
C PRO A 236 -14.14 -3.11 -1.53
N ILE A 237 -13.18 -3.60 -0.75
CA ILE A 237 -12.08 -2.78 -0.19
C ILE A 237 -10.73 -3.13 -0.82
N GLU A 238 -10.57 -4.35 -1.31
CA GLU A 238 -9.35 -4.80 -1.96
C GLU A 238 -9.35 -4.35 -3.43
N PRO A 239 -8.18 -4.00 -4.00
CA PRO A 239 -8.07 -3.69 -5.42
C PRO A 239 -8.58 -4.85 -6.28
N THR A 240 -9.53 -4.57 -7.17
CA THR A 240 -10.07 -5.57 -8.10
C THR A 240 -8.99 -6.00 -9.10
N VAL A 241 -8.75 -7.31 -9.20
CA VAL A 241 -7.82 -7.91 -10.19
C VAL A 241 -8.52 -8.32 -11.49
N THR A 242 -9.87 -8.35 -11.49
CA THR A 242 -10.68 -8.60 -12.68
C THR A 242 -10.72 -7.35 -13.54
N PHE A 243 -9.89 -7.32 -14.59
CA PHE A 243 -9.89 -6.28 -15.60
C PHE A 243 -10.10 -6.93 -16.97
N GLU A 244 -11.37 -7.05 -17.38
CA GLU A 244 -11.73 -7.81 -18.58
C GLU A 244 -11.45 -7.05 -19.87
N ASN A 245 -11.53 -5.70 -19.87
CA ASN A 245 -11.21 -4.82 -21.00
C ASN A 245 -11.04 -3.36 -20.53
N GLY A 246 -9.99 -2.67 -20.99
CA GLY A 246 -9.77 -1.23 -20.78
C GLY A 246 -8.32 -0.80 -21.08
N PRO A 247 -8.00 0.52 -21.01
CA PRO A 247 -6.63 1.01 -21.18
C PRO A 247 -5.70 0.50 -20.06
N SER A 248 -4.38 0.55 -20.29
CA SER A 248 -3.42 0.20 -19.24
C SER A 248 -3.60 1.14 -18.04
N PHE A 249 -3.42 0.62 -16.83
CA PHE A 249 -3.48 1.42 -15.60
C PHE A 249 -2.31 2.41 -15.47
N PHE A 250 -1.20 2.14 -16.18
CA PHE A 250 -0.01 2.97 -16.18
C PHE A 250 0.75 2.76 -17.49
N GLU A 251 1.14 3.85 -18.14
CA GLU A 251 1.91 3.83 -19.39
C GLU A 251 3.15 4.72 -19.25
N ILE A 252 4.26 4.28 -19.84
CA ILE A 252 5.51 5.01 -19.87
C ILE A 252 5.74 5.46 -21.31
N HIS A 253 5.83 6.77 -21.51
CA HIS A 253 6.20 7.38 -22.78
C HIS A 253 7.66 7.87 -22.65
N ASP A 254 8.53 7.43 -23.57
CA ASP A 254 9.93 7.86 -23.67
C ASP A 254 10.09 9.06 -24.61
#